data_AF-A0A0B6XUZ1-F1
#
_entry.id   AF-A0A0B6XUZ1-F1
#
_cell.length_a   1.000
_cell.length_b   1.000
_cell.length_c   1.000
_cell.angle_alpha   90.00
_cell.angle_beta   90.00
_cell.angle_gamma   90.00
#
_symmetry.space_group_name_H-M   'P 1'
#
loop_
_entity.id
_entity.type
_entity.pdbx_description
1 polymer ?
#
loop_
_entity_poly.entity_id
_entity_poly.type
_entity_poly.pdbx_seq_one_letter_code
_entity_poly.pdbx_strand_id
1 'polypeptide(L)'
;TFRPRLILVGREGQGQTTYIAPAVVHRLENLPVHVLDLPTLYAVTAKTPEESCANVFHEAKRKCPSIIYMPYINQWWDVMGDTLKAALLALIQNLDPSLPLLLLATSEQPYHTLDLVLQSLFSHMSGEVVHMTDPNMEERRTIFQDLLLRQAIRPPPQKKQAAQRMLEVLPKAAPQKPKELTKDELSLLMEKEELTLMELRIFLRDVLNKLGSDKKFSIFAK
;
A
#
# COMPACT_ATOMS: atom_id res chain seq x y z
N THR A 1 0.04 -14.82 -38.20
CA THR A 1 -1.09 -14.07 -37.61
C THR A 1 -0.56 -13.41 -36.35
N PHE A 2 -0.25 -12.12 -36.40
CA PHE A 2 0.63 -11.43 -35.44
C PHE A 2 -0.10 -11.07 -34.14
N ARG A 3 -0.43 -12.05 -33.30
CA ARG A 3 -0.90 -11.81 -31.92
C ARG A 3 0.27 -12.08 -30.97
N PRO A 4 0.95 -11.05 -30.45
CA PRO A 4 2.12 -11.27 -29.61
C PRO A 4 1.67 -11.84 -28.25
N ARG A 5 1.99 -13.11 -28.04
CA ARG A 5 1.76 -13.85 -26.80
C ARG A 5 3.10 -14.31 -26.27
N LEU A 6 3.29 -14.22 -24.96
CA LEU A 6 4.51 -14.65 -24.31
C LEU A 6 4.14 -15.30 -22.99
N ILE A 7 4.63 -16.51 -22.75
CA ILE A 7 4.54 -17.18 -21.46
C ILE A 7 5.95 -17.49 -20.94
N LEU A 8 6.23 -17.06 -19.73
CA LEU A 8 7.45 -17.38 -18.99
C LEU A 8 7.18 -18.61 -18.14
N VAL A 9 7.90 -19.69 -18.41
CA VAL A 9 7.66 -20.99 -17.80
C VAL A 9 8.91 -21.42 -17.05
N GLY A 10 8.77 -21.77 -15.78
CA GLY A 10 9.88 -22.23 -14.95
C GLY A 10 9.39 -23.13 -13.83
N ARG A 11 10.32 -23.63 -13.01
CA ARG A 11 9.99 -24.30 -11.75
C ARG A 11 9.67 -23.28 -10.66
N GLU A 12 8.98 -23.71 -9.62
CA GLU A 12 8.80 -22.93 -8.39
C GLU A 12 10.16 -22.46 -7.86
N GLY A 13 10.25 -21.18 -7.50
CA GLY A 13 11.46 -20.57 -6.95
C GLY A 13 12.51 -20.10 -7.98
N GLN A 14 12.27 -20.22 -9.29
CA GLN A 14 13.15 -19.64 -10.32
C GLN A 14 12.95 -18.13 -10.53
N GLY A 15 11.99 -17.50 -9.81
CA GLY A 15 11.84 -16.04 -9.77
C GLY A 15 11.25 -15.42 -11.04
N GLN A 16 10.66 -16.24 -11.92
CA GLN A 16 10.00 -15.80 -13.15
C GLN A 16 8.88 -14.79 -12.90
N THR A 17 8.04 -15.06 -11.90
CA THR A 17 6.90 -14.18 -11.57
C THR A 17 7.31 -13.03 -10.66
N THR A 18 8.28 -13.24 -9.77
CA THR A 18 8.67 -12.26 -8.75
C THR A 18 9.68 -11.22 -9.25
N TYR A 19 10.62 -11.62 -10.10
CA TYR A 19 11.73 -10.75 -10.52
C TYR A 19 11.75 -10.50 -12.01
N ILE A 20 11.65 -11.55 -12.83
CA ILE A 20 11.89 -11.41 -14.27
C ILE A 20 10.71 -10.75 -14.97
N ALA A 21 9.48 -11.19 -14.73
CA ALA A 21 8.32 -10.59 -15.35
C ALA A 21 8.13 -9.11 -14.95
N PRO A 22 8.23 -8.70 -13.66
CA PRO A 22 8.21 -7.30 -13.29
C PRO A 22 9.36 -6.49 -13.91
N ALA A 23 10.56 -7.06 -14.04
CA ALA A 23 11.68 -6.39 -14.71
C ALA A 23 11.43 -6.17 -16.21
N VAL A 24 10.81 -7.14 -16.89
CA VAL A 24 10.38 -7.00 -18.29
C VAL A 24 9.32 -5.90 -18.41
N VAL A 25 8.33 -5.91 -17.51
CA VAL A 25 7.27 -4.89 -17.46
C VAL A 25 7.86 -3.49 -17.20
N HIS A 26 8.81 -3.36 -16.28
CA HIS A 26 9.52 -2.11 -16.01
C HIS A 26 10.33 -1.62 -17.21
N ARG A 27 10.92 -2.53 -18.00
CA ARG A 27 11.60 -2.13 -19.24
C ARG A 27 10.63 -1.63 -20.30
N LEU A 28 9.36 -1.98 -20.17
CA LEU A 28 8.26 -1.60 -21.06
C LEU A 28 7.40 -0.46 -20.48
N GLU A 29 7.96 0.36 -19.58
CA GLU A 29 7.29 1.49 -18.89
C GLU A 29 6.48 2.45 -19.78
N ASN A 30 6.82 2.54 -21.07
CA ASN A 30 6.09 3.36 -22.03
C ASN A 30 4.71 2.82 -22.39
N LEU A 31 4.37 1.59 -21.97
CA LEU A 31 3.12 0.91 -22.26
C LEU A 31 2.28 0.75 -20.99
N PRO A 32 0.96 1.02 -21.03
CA PRO A 32 0.05 0.71 -19.94
C PRO A 32 -0.01 -0.80 -19.71
N VAL A 33 0.20 -1.18 -18.45
CA VAL A 33 0.21 -2.57 -18.00
C VAL A 33 -1.07 -2.84 -17.21
N HIS A 34 -1.83 -3.82 -17.68
CA HIS A 34 -3.04 -4.29 -17.03
C HIS A 34 -2.76 -5.65 -16.41
N VAL A 35 -2.69 -5.69 -15.08
CA VAL A 35 -2.49 -6.93 -14.34
C VAL A 35 -3.82 -7.64 -14.20
N LEU A 36 -3.83 -8.93 -14.52
CA LEU A 36 -4.98 -9.82 -14.45
C LEU A 36 -4.58 -11.00 -13.57
N ASP A 37 -4.99 -10.95 -12.30
CA ASP A 37 -4.68 -11.90 -11.23
C ASP A 37 -5.95 -12.23 -10.41
N LEU A 38 -5.87 -13.24 -9.53
CA LEU A 38 -7.00 -13.58 -8.64
C LEU A 38 -7.46 -12.36 -7.81
N PRO A 39 -6.57 -11.58 -7.17
CA PRO A 39 -6.96 -10.36 -6.49
C PRO A 39 -7.76 -9.38 -7.34
N THR A 40 -7.34 -9.07 -8.57
CA THR A 40 -8.06 -8.13 -9.45
C THR A 40 -9.39 -8.68 -9.94
N LEU A 41 -9.48 -9.99 -10.19
CA LEU A 41 -10.74 -10.63 -10.58
C LEU A 41 -11.78 -10.60 -9.45
N TYR A 42 -11.36 -10.86 -8.22
CA TYR A 42 -12.23 -10.92 -7.04
C TYR A 42 -12.26 -9.62 -6.21
N ALA A 43 -11.56 -8.56 -6.65
CA ALA A 43 -11.50 -7.29 -5.94
C ALA A 43 -12.88 -6.60 -5.85
N VAL A 44 -13.73 -6.77 -6.86
CA VAL A 44 -15.02 -6.10 -6.96
C VAL A 44 -16.13 -7.09 -6.67
N THR A 45 -16.61 -7.11 -5.42
CA THR A 45 -17.70 -7.99 -4.97
C THR A 45 -19.06 -7.70 -5.62
N ALA A 46 -19.23 -6.52 -6.23
CA ALA A 46 -20.45 -6.11 -6.89
C ALA A 46 -20.60 -6.65 -8.33
N LYS A 47 -19.52 -7.18 -8.93
CA LYS A 47 -19.50 -7.68 -10.31
C LYS A 47 -19.13 -9.15 -10.33
N THR A 48 -19.58 -9.87 -11.35
CA THR A 48 -19.11 -11.23 -11.59
C THR A 48 -17.64 -11.20 -12.00
N PRO A 49 -16.83 -12.22 -11.64
CA PRO A 49 -15.43 -12.27 -12.04
C PRO A 49 -15.27 -12.31 -13.56
N GLU A 50 -16.26 -12.83 -14.30
CA GLU A 50 -16.33 -12.79 -15.76
C GLU A 50 -16.41 -11.36 -16.30
N GLU A 51 -17.25 -10.52 -15.70
CA GLU A 51 -17.35 -9.10 -16.07
C GLU A 51 -16.08 -8.34 -15.71
N SER A 52 -15.48 -8.62 -14.55
CA SER A 52 -14.19 -8.03 -14.16
C SER A 52 -13.09 -8.37 -15.17
N CYS A 53 -13.01 -9.63 -15.60
CA CYS A 53 -12.08 -10.07 -16.66
C CYS A 53 -12.34 -9.30 -17.97
N ALA A 54 -13.59 -9.25 -18.44
CA ALA A 54 -13.95 -8.53 -19.66
C ALA A 54 -13.60 -7.03 -19.59
N ASN A 55 -13.80 -6.40 -18.42
CA ASN A 55 -13.46 -4.99 -18.21
C ASN A 55 -11.96 -4.74 -18.37
N VAL A 56 -11.10 -5.61 -17.80
CA VAL A 56 -9.63 -5.49 -17.97
C VAL A 56 -9.24 -5.61 -19.44
N PHE A 57 -9.81 -6.56 -20.17
CA PHE A 57 -9.57 -6.70 -21.61
C PHE A 57 -10.07 -5.48 -22.41
N HIS A 58 -11.23 -4.92 -22.06
CA HIS A 58 -11.74 -3.71 -22.70
C HIS A 58 -10.86 -2.48 -22.41
N GLU A 59 -10.35 -2.35 -21.20
CA GLU A 59 -9.44 -1.27 -20.83
C GLU A 59 -8.11 -1.38 -21.58
N ALA A 60 -7.55 -2.59 -21.66
CA ALA A 60 -6.35 -2.88 -22.42
C ALA A 60 -6.54 -2.58 -23.93
N LYS A 61 -7.69 -2.95 -24.51
CA LYS A 61 -8.06 -2.61 -25.90
C LYS A 61 -8.14 -1.10 -26.12
N ARG A 62 -8.68 -0.34 -25.15
CA ARG A 62 -8.83 1.11 -25.26
C ARG A 62 -7.49 1.85 -25.20
N LYS A 63 -6.53 1.33 -24.43
CA LYS A 63 -5.21 1.96 -24.18
C LYS A 63 -4.09 1.35 -25.04
N CYS A 64 -4.36 1.00 -26.29
CA CYS A 64 -3.33 0.44 -27.17
C CYS A 64 -2.27 1.47 -27.56
N PRO A 65 -0.99 1.08 -27.68
CA PRO A 65 -0.42 -0.25 -27.41
C PRO A 65 -0.36 -0.58 -25.91
N SER A 66 -0.73 -1.79 -25.50
CA SER A 66 -0.84 -2.19 -24.07
C SER A 66 -0.34 -3.60 -23.79
N ILE A 67 -0.10 -3.91 -22.51
CA ILE A 67 0.34 -5.23 -22.04
C ILE A 67 -0.68 -5.77 -21.04
N ILE A 68 -1.15 -7.00 -21.24
CA ILE A 68 -1.90 -7.75 -20.24
C ILE A 68 -0.94 -8.69 -19.53
N TYR A 69 -0.76 -8.51 -18.23
CA TYR A 69 0.12 -9.32 -17.41
C TYR A 69 -0.68 -10.29 -16.53
N MET A 70 -0.45 -11.59 -16.68
CA MET A 70 -1.13 -12.67 -15.96
C MET A 70 -0.13 -13.46 -15.11
N PRO A 71 0.09 -13.07 -13.85
CA PRO A 71 0.99 -13.79 -12.96
C PRO A 71 0.39 -15.13 -12.51
N TYR A 72 1.25 -16.14 -12.29
CA TYR A 72 0.89 -17.45 -11.74
C TYR A 72 -0.25 -18.14 -12.49
N ILE A 73 -0.11 -18.24 -13.82
CA ILE A 73 -1.13 -18.72 -14.74
C ILE A 73 -1.66 -20.11 -14.40
N ASN A 74 -0.86 -20.93 -13.73
CA ASN A 74 -1.24 -22.26 -13.27
C ASN A 74 -2.20 -22.21 -12.08
N GLN A 75 -1.87 -21.44 -11.03
CA GLN A 75 -2.62 -21.45 -9.77
C GLN A 75 -4.04 -20.92 -9.95
N TRP A 76 -4.17 -19.77 -10.61
CA TRP A 76 -5.49 -19.19 -10.85
C TRP A 76 -6.32 -20.01 -11.84
N TRP A 77 -5.72 -20.72 -12.81
CA TRP A 77 -6.46 -21.55 -13.76
C TRP A 77 -7.12 -22.74 -13.06
N ASP A 78 -6.50 -23.29 -12.02
CA ASP A 78 -7.09 -24.37 -11.22
C ASP A 78 -8.26 -23.86 -10.34
N VAL A 79 -8.19 -22.60 -9.88
CA VAL A 79 -9.21 -21.97 -9.04
C VAL A 79 -10.41 -21.44 -9.85
N MET A 80 -10.18 -21.04 -11.10
CA MET A 80 -11.22 -20.48 -11.97
C MET A 80 -12.25 -21.55 -12.39
N GLY A 81 -13.53 -21.18 -12.29
CA GLY A 81 -14.63 -21.99 -12.82
C GLY A 81 -14.63 -22.07 -14.35
N ASP A 82 -15.27 -23.11 -14.91
CA ASP A 82 -15.30 -23.36 -16.35
C ASP A 82 -15.93 -22.21 -17.17
N THR A 83 -16.90 -21.51 -16.57
CA THR A 83 -17.54 -20.31 -17.17
C THR A 83 -16.53 -19.21 -17.43
N LEU A 84 -15.66 -18.94 -16.45
CA LEU A 84 -14.65 -17.90 -16.52
C LEU A 84 -13.51 -18.28 -17.49
N LYS A 85 -13.13 -19.56 -17.52
CA LYS A 85 -12.18 -20.08 -18.53
C LYS A 85 -12.72 -19.88 -19.94
N ALA A 86 -13.97 -20.25 -20.19
CA ALA A 86 -14.61 -20.06 -21.49
C ALA A 86 -14.72 -18.57 -21.87
N ALA A 87 -15.06 -17.70 -20.93
CA ALA A 87 -15.11 -16.25 -21.15
C ALA A 87 -13.73 -15.68 -21.51
N LEU A 88 -12.68 -16.07 -20.78
CA LEU A 88 -11.30 -15.64 -21.07
C LEU A 88 -10.85 -16.13 -22.46
N LEU A 89 -11.13 -17.38 -22.81
CA LEU A 89 -10.84 -17.92 -24.14
C LEU A 89 -11.55 -17.13 -25.24
N ALA A 90 -12.84 -16.85 -25.05
CA ALA A 90 -13.61 -16.05 -26.00
C ALA A 90 -13.01 -14.64 -26.13
N LEU A 91 -12.64 -13.99 -25.03
CA LEU A 91 -12.01 -12.66 -25.06
C LEU A 91 -10.69 -12.68 -25.84
N ILE A 92 -9.84 -13.69 -25.64
CA ILE A 92 -8.56 -13.85 -26.34
C ILE A 92 -8.77 -14.16 -27.83
N GLN A 93 -9.78 -14.96 -28.18
CA GLN A 93 -10.10 -15.30 -29.57
C GLN A 93 -10.65 -14.08 -30.33
N ASN A 94 -11.49 -13.28 -29.67
CA ASN A 94 -12.09 -12.03 -30.15
C ASN A 94 -11.13 -10.81 -30.13
N LEU A 95 -9.83 -11.01 -29.96
CA LEU A 95 -8.84 -9.93 -30.14
C LEU A 95 -8.54 -9.71 -31.62
N ASP A 96 -8.63 -8.45 -32.08
CA ASP A 96 -8.29 -8.11 -33.45
C ASP A 96 -6.81 -8.39 -33.74
N PRO A 97 -6.47 -9.08 -34.84
CA PRO A 97 -5.07 -9.40 -35.18
C PRO A 97 -4.17 -8.18 -35.44
N SER A 98 -4.75 -7.00 -35.69
CA SER A 98 -4.03 -5.74 -35.93
C SER A 98 -3.78 -4.92 -34.67
N LEU A 99 -4.25 -5.40 -33.51
CA LEU A 99 -4.22 -4.65 -32.26
C LEU A 99 -2.87 -4.91 -31.53
N PRO A 100 -2.06 -3.87 -31.24
CA PRO A 100 -0.75 -4.03 -30.61
C PRO A 100 -0.89 -4.27 -29.09
N LEU A 101 -1.38 -5.45 -28.73
CA LEU A 101 -1.57 -5.90 -27.35
C LEU A 101 -0.74 -7.15 -27.10
N LEU A 102 0.17 -7.05 -26.14
CA LEU A 102 1.03 -8.14 -25.69
C LEU A 102 0.36 -8.88 -24.52
N LEU A 103 0.16 -10.18 -24.68
CA LEU A 103 -0.25 -11.06 -23.58
C LEU A 103 1.00 -11.64 -22.94
N LEU A 104 1.30 -11.26 -21.69
CA LEU A 104 2.40 -11.79 -20.90
C LEU A 104 1.85 -12.64 -19.76
N ALA A 105 2.14 -13.93 -19.76
CA ALA A 105 1.79 -14.84 -18.67
C ALA A 105 3.06 -15.39 -17.99
N THR A 106 2.97 -15.76 -16.71
CA THR A 106 4.03 -16.49 -16.01
C THR A 106 3.50 -17.76 -15.39
N SER A 107 4.30 -18.82 -15.37
CA SER A 107 3.96 -20.09 -14.72
C SER A 107 5.12 -20.61 -13.86
N GLU A 108 4.78 -21.21 -12.73
CA GLU A 108 5.72 -21.94 -11.86
C GLU A 108 5.76 -23.45 -12.09
N GLN A 109 5.06 -23.92 -13.12
CA GLN A 109 5.13 -25.30 -13.58
C GLN A 109 5.75 -25.36 -14.97
N PRO A 110 6.43 -26.48 -15.33
CA PRO A 110 6.93 -26.67 -16.68
C PRO A 110 5.78 -26.75 -17.68
N TYR A 111 6.06 -26.38 -18.94
CA TYR A 111 5.05 -26.23 -19.99
C TYR A 111 4.24 -27.51 -20.23
N HIS A 112 4.90 -28.67 -20.07
CA HIS A 112 4.27 -29.98 -20.24
C HIS A 112 3.21 -30.33 -19.18
N THR A 113 3.26 -29.68 -18.01
CA THR A 113 2.32 -29.92 -16.90
C THR A 113 1.14 -28.96 -16.92
N LEU A 114 1.23 -27.88 -17.71
CA LEU A 114 0.12 -26.95 -17.91
C LEU A 114 -1.07 -27.64 -18.58
N ASP A 115 -2.27 -27.13 -18.32
CA ASP A 115 -3.49 -27.61 -18.94
C ASP A 115 -3.44 -27.49 -20.48
N LEU A 116 -4.06 -28.44 -21.18
CA LEU A 116 -4.04 -28.54 -22.66
C LEU A 116 -4.56 -27.27 -23.32
N VAL A 117 -5.54 -26.61 -22.69
CA VAL A 117 -6.11 -25.34 -23.15
C VAL A 117 -5.06 -24.22 -23.12
N LEU A 118 -4.29 -24.12 -22.03
CA LEU A 118 -3.21 -23.12 -21.93
C LEU A 118 -2.09 -23.41 -22.94
N GLN A 119 -1.74 -24.68 -23.15
CA GLN A 119 -0.78 -25.08 -24.19
C GLN A 119 -1.28 -24.72 -25.60
N SER A 120 -2.60 -24.83 -25.85
CA SER A 120 -3.17 -24.43 -27.15
C SER A 120 -3.17 -22.91 -27.36
N LEU A 121 -3.24 -22.13 -26.27
CA LEU A 121 -3.20 -20.68 -26.30
C LEU A 121 -1.81 -20.12 -26.59
N PHE A 122 -0.77 -20.73 -26.00
CA PHE A 122 0.63 -20.33 -26.12
C PHE A 122 1.40 -21.38 -26.90
N SER A 123 1.54 -21.17 -28.21
CA SER A 123 2.15 -22.19 -29.07
C SER A 123 3.67 -22.21 -28.89
N HIS A 124 4.20 -23.34 -28.42
CA HIS A 124 5.66 -23.57 -28.36
C HIS A 124 6.34 -23.37 -29.73
N MET A 125 5.65 -23.75 -30.81
CA MET A 125 6.15 -23.66 -32.19
C MET A 125 6.27 -22.22 -32.72
N SER A 126 5.56 -21.25 -32.14
CA SER A 126 5.64 -19.85 -32.54
C SER A 126 6.67 -19.04 -31.73
N GLY A 127 7.43 -19.68 -30.84
CA GLY A 127 8.42 -19.02 -29.99
C GLY A 127 7.81 -18.17 -28.87
N GLU A 128 6.54 -18.41 -28.55
CA GLU A 128 5.79 -17.70 -27.50
C GLU A 128 6.10 -18.22 -26.09
N VAL A 129 6.86 -19.32 -25.97
CA VAL A 129 7.18 -19.98 -24.70
C VAL A 129 8.65 -19.78 -24.38
N VAL A 130 8.94 -19.13 -23.25
CA VAL A 130 10.30 -18.93 -22.75
C VAL A 130 10.50 -19.80 -21.52
N HIS A 131 11.42 -20.75 -21.63
CA HIS A 131 11.80 -21.65 -20.54
C HIS A 131 12.90 -21.03 -19.69
N MET A 132 12.64 -20.92 -18.38
CA MET A 132 13.66 -20.61 -17.40
C MET A 132 14.56 -21.82 -17.18
N THR A 133 15.86 -21.58 -17.25
CA THR A 133 16.89 -22.57 -16.94
C THR A 133 17.49 -22.27 -15.57
N ASP A 134 17.94 -23.32 -14.89
CA ASP A 134 18.63 -23.14 -13.61
C ASP A 134 19.96 -22.41 -13.84
N PRO A 135 20.28 -21.39 -13.03
CA PRO A 135 21.45 -20.55 -13.25
C PRO A 135 22.73 -21.37 -13.08
N ASN A 136 23.67 -21.17 -14.01
CA ASN A 136 24.94 -21.87 -14.03
C ASN A 136 25.85 -21.41 -12.85
N MET A 137 26.84 -22.22 -12.49
CA MET A 137 27.76 -21.89 -11.38
C MET A 137 28.46 -20.54 -11.58
N GLU A 138 28.79 -20.17 -12.81
CA GLU A 138 29.42 -18.88 -13.14
C GLU A 138 28.47 -17.69 -12.95
N GLU A 139 27.20 -17.85 -13.32
CA GLU A 139 26.16 -16.82 -13.16
C GLU A 139 25.85 -16.60 -11.68
N ARG A 140 25.70 -17.70 -10.93
CA ARG A 140 25.58 -17.64 -9.46
C ARG A 140 26.77 -16.92 -8.86
N ARG A 141 27.99 -17.29 -9.25
CA ARG A 141 29.21 -16.65 -8.75
C ARG A 141 29.21 -15.16 -9.05
N THR A 142 28.80 -14.73 -10.24
CA THR A 142 28.73 -13.31 -10.62
C THR A 142 27.73 -12.53 -9.75
N ILE A 143 26.53 -13.08 -9.53
CA ILE A 143 25.52 -12.46 -8.66
C ILE A 143 26.04 -12.33 -7.21
N PHE A 144 26.56 -13.43 -6.65
CA PHE A 144 27.03 -13.43 -5.26
C PHE A 144 28.35 -12.67 -5.08
N GLN A 145 29.17 -12.55 -6.11
CA GLN A 145 30.40 -11.78 -6.07
C GLN A 145 30.11 -10.31 -5.77
N ASP A 146 29.08 -9.74 -6.39
CA ASP A 146 28.72 -8.34 -6.14
C ASP A 146 28.19 -8.13 -4.71
N LEU A 147 27.35 -9.05 -4.23
CA LEU A 147 26.81 -9.00 -2.87
C LEU A 147 27.91 -9.19 -1.81
N LEU A 148 28.70 -10.26 -1.93
CA LEU A 148 29.69 -10.65 -0.93
C LEU A 148 30.96 -9.80 -0.99
N LEU A 149 31.44 -9.43 -2.18
CA LEU A 149 32.70 -8.69 -2.30
C LEU A 149 32.51 -7.17 -2.39
N ARG A 150 31.37 -6.66 -2.85
CA ARG A 150 31.16 -5.21 -2.96
C ARG A 150 30.24 -4.64 -1.88
N GLN A 151 29.12 -5.31 -1.60
CA GLN A 151 28.13 -4.78 -0.66
C GLN A 151 28.43 -5.15 0.80
N ALA A 152 28.84 -6.39 1.08
CA ALA A 152 29.15 -6.81 2.45
C ALA A 152 30.42 -6.17 3.03
N ILE A 153 31.36 -5.79 2.16
CA ILE A 153 32.61 -5.10 2.55
C ILE A 153 32.38 -3.59 2.67
N ARG A 154 31.28 -3.06 2.13
CA ARG A 154 30.95 -1.64 2.29
C ARG A 154 30.67 -1.38 3.77
N PRO A 155 31.45 -0.51 4.45
CA PRO A 155 31.12 -0.13 5.81
C PRO A 155 29.70 0.46 5.81
N PRO A 156 28.89 0.21 6.85
CA PRO A 156 27.56 0.79 6.94
C PRO A 156 27.67 2.28 6.66
N PRO A 157 26.74 2.88 5.90
CA PRO A 157 26.81 4.29 5.58
C PRO A 157 26.96 5.03 6.89
N GLN A 158 28.14 5.60 7.13
CA GLN A 158 28.38 6.41 8.31
C GLN A 158 27.26 7.45 8.25
N LYS A 159 26.38 7.46 9.26
CA LYS A 159 25.39 8.52 9.43
C LYS A 159 26.22 9.79 9.30
N LYS A 160 26.13 10.45 8.14
CA LYS A 160 27.00 11.58 7.86
C LYS A 160 26.80 12.47 9.06
N GLN A 161 27.90 12.86 9.67
CA GLN A 161 27.90 13.95 10.63
C GLN A 161 27.27 15.23 10.04
N ALA A 162 26.73 15.24 8.81
CA ALA A 162 25.74 16.21 8.32
C ALA A 162 24.51 16.37 9.23
N ALA A 163 24.14 15.37 10.06
CA ALA A 163 23.12 15.58 11.11
C ALA A 163 23.67 16.28 12.36
N GLN A 164 25.00 16.31 12.54
CA GLN A 164 25.70 16.99 13.66
C GLN A 164 26.37 18.31 13.23
N ARG A 165 26.69 18.46 11.95
CA ARG A 165 27.16 19.68 11.31
C ARG A 165 25.91 20.45 10.91
N MET A 166 25.59 21.44 11.75
CA MET A 166 24.80 22.61 11.35
C MET A 166 23.28 22.46 11.36
N LEU A 167 22.71 21.86 12.41
CA LEU A 167 21.42 22.37 12.86
C LEU A 167 21.71 23.60 13.73
N GLU A 168 21.56 24.78 13.14
CA GLU A 168 21.57 26.05 13.86
C GLU A 168 20.55 25.93 15.00
N VAL A 169 20.98 26.10 16.26
CA VAL A 169 20.08 26.03 17.39
C VAL A 169 19.16 27.23 17.28
N LEU A 170 17.94 27.00 16.77
CA LEU A 170 16.93 28.04 16.69
C LEU A 170 16.69 28.60 18.10
N PRO A 171 16.65 29.93 18.26
CA PRO A 171 16.32 30.52 19.54
C PRO A 171 14.95 29.97 19.96
N LYS A 172 14.88 29.38 21.16
CA LYS A 172 13.62 28.92 21.74
C LYS A 172 12.66 30.10 21.71
N ALA A 173 11.52 29.93 21.06
CA ALA A 173 10.47 30.94 21.03
C ALA A 173 10.22 31.41 22.47
N ALA A 174 10.15 32.73 22.66
CA ALA A 174 9.74 33.26 23.96
C ALA A 174 8.41 32.59 24.34
N PRO A 175 8.25 32.09 25.58
CA PRO A 175 7.00 31.51 26.01
C PRO A 175 5.88 32.48 25.65
N GLN A 176 4.80 31.96 25.04
CA GLN A 176 3.64 32.77 24.71
C GLN A 176 3.27 33.57 25.95
N LYS A 177 3.16 34.91 25.80
CA LYS A 177 2.79 35.77 26.93
C LYS A 177 1.53 35.16 27.55
N PRO A 178 1.50 34.96 28.88
CA PRO A 178 0.32 34.44 29.54
C PRO A 178 -0.88 35.25 29.05
N LYS A 179 -1.91 34.55 28.58
CA LYS A 179 -3.07 35.18 27.94
C LYS A 179 -3.63 36.24 28.88
N GLU A 180 -3.40 37.51 28.56
CA GLU A 180 -3.96 38.63 29.32
C GLU A 180 -5.47 38.56 29.14
N LEU A 181 -6.19 38.35 30.23
CA LEU A 181 -7.64 38.28 30.23
C LEU A 181 -8.18 39.57 29.62
N THR A 182 -9.08 39.43 28.65
CA THR A 182 -9.75 40.55 28.01
C THR A 182 -10.52 41.36 29.06
N LYS A 183 -10.75 42.66 28.83
CA LYS A 183 -11.45 43.53 29.81
C LYS A 183 -12.79 42.95 30.27
N ASP A 184 -13.50 42.28 29.36
CA ASP A 184 -14.79 41.63 29.63
C ASP A 184 -14.64 40.36 30.49
N GLU A 185 -13.55 39.61 30.32
CA GLU A 185 -13.24 38.43 31.15
C GLU A 185 -12.82 38.85 32.56
N LEU A 186 -12.11 39.99 32.68
CA LEU A 186 -11.78 40.59 33.98
C LEU A 186 -13.02 41.07 34.73
N SER A 187 -13.97 41.74 34.06
CA SER A 187 -15.21 42.16 34.71
C SER A 187 -16.04 40.98 35.20
N LEU A 188 -16.12 39.90 34.41
CA LEU A 188 -16.82 38.68 34.81
C LEU A 188 -16.13 38.00 36.01
N LEU A 189 -14.80 38.02 36.06
CA LEU A 189 -14.04 37.51 37.20
C LEU A 189 -14.29 38.32 38.46
N MET A 190 -14.29 39.66 38.36
CA MET A 190 -14.58 40.54 39.49
C MET A 190 -16.00 40.32 40.03
N GLU A 191 -17.00 40.18 39.15
CA GLU A 191 -18.38 39.90 39.58
C GLU A 191 -18.48 38.55 40.31
N LYS A 192 -17.78 37.52 39.82
CA LYS A 192 -17.71 36.23 40.52
C LYS A 192 -17.01 36.34 41.87
N GLU A 193 -15.91 37.08 41.96
CA GLU A 193 -15.21 37.32 43.22
C GLU A 193 -16.13 38.03 44.23
N GLU A 194 -16.86 39.06 43.82
CA GLU A 194 -17.82 39.76 44.68
C GLU A 194 -18.93 38.84 45.18
N LEU A 195 -19.49 38.00 44.31
CA LEU A 195 -20.49 37.00 44.70
C LEU A 195 -19.93 36.02 45.74
N THR A 196 -18.72 35.49 45.51
CA THR A 196 -18.09 34.56 46.46
C THR A 196 -17.75 35.22 47.80
N LEU A 197 -17.32 36.49 47.80
CA LEU A 197 -17.08 37.24 49.03
C LEU A 197 -18.37 37.53 49.79
N MET A 198 -19.46 37.81 49.09
CA MET A 198 -20.78 37.99 49.69
C MET A 198 -21.24 36.69 50.35
N GLU A 199 -21.15 35.56 49.65
CA GLU A 199 -21.46 34.23 50.21
C GLU A 199 -20.60 33.92 51.43
N LEU A 200 -19.29 34.15 51.35
CA LEU A 200 -18.36 33.95 52.46
C LEU A 200 -18.74 34.82 53.66
N ARG A 201 -19.13 36.08 53.44
CA ARG A 201 -19.56 36.99 54.52
C ARG A 201 -20.86 36.52 55.18
N ILE A 202 -21.83 36.04 54.39
CA ILE A 202 -23.07 35.48 54.91
C ILE A 202 -22.76 34.23 55.74
N PHE A 203 -21.94 33.32 55.21
CA PHE A 203 -21.54 32.10 55.90
C PHE A 203 -20.83 32.41 57.22
N LEU A 204 -19.84 33.31 57.21
CA LEU A 204 -19.13 33.71 58.42
C LEU A 204 -20.06 34.37 59.44
N ARG A 205 -21.02 35.20 59.01
CA ARG A 205 -22.03 35.79 59.89
C ARG A 205 -22.93 34.72 60.50
N ASP A 206 -23.35 33.73 59.73
CA ASP A 206 -24.16 32.61 60.24
C ASP A 206 -23.38 31.76 61.23
N VAL A 207 -22.10 31.50 60.96
CA VAL A 207 -21.19 30.82 61.89
C VAL A 207 -21.03 31.63 63.17
N LEU A 208 -20.80 32.94 63.09
CA LEU A 208 -20.70 33.83 64.25
C LEU A 208 -22.02 33.89 65.05
N ASN A 209 -23.17 33.97 64.38
CA ASN A 209 -24.48 33.96 65.04
C ASN A 209 -24.74 32.63 65.76
N LYS A 210 -24.37 31.50 65.13
CA LYS A 210 -24.44 30.17 65.76
C LYS A 210 -23.50 30.08 66.96
N LEU A 211 -22.26 30.55 66.84
CA LEU A 211 -21.29 30.55 67.94
C LEU A 211 -21.76 31.44 69.10
N GLY A 212 -22.30 32.63 68.81
CA GLY A 212 -22.79 33.57 69.83
C GLY A 212 -24.06 33.09 70.54
N SER A 213 -24.88 32.25 69.88
CA SER A 213 -26.07 31.62 70.47
C SER A 213 -25.73 30.41 71.35
N ASP A 214 -24.52 29.86 71.21
CA ASP A 214 -24.08 28.69 71.97
C ASP A 214 -23.57 29.13 73.36
N LYS A 215 -24.19 28.60 74.43
CA LYS A 215 -23.94 29.02 75.82
C LYS A 215 -22.47 28.88 76.25
N LYS A 216 -21.71 28.01 75.57
CA LYS A 216 -20.28 27.77 75.82
C LYS A 216 -19.38 28.93 75.37
N PHE A 217 -19.78 29.68 74.35
CA PHE A 217 -18.96 30.75 73.75
C PHE A 217 -19.49 32.16 74.01
N SER A 218 -20.58 32.31 74.78
CA SER A 218 -21.20 33.61 75.10
C SER A 218 -20.26 34.57 75.86
N ILE A 219 -19.19 34.08 76.48
CA ILE A 219 -18.17 34.90 77.17
C ILE A 219 -17.40 35.78 76.16
N PHE A 220 -17.33 35.36 74.89
CA PHE A 220 -16.59 36.04 73.82
C PHE A 220 -17.49 36.88 72.90
N ALA A 221 -18.82 36.87 73.09
CA ALA A 221 -19.79 37.51 72.21
C ALA A 221 -20.26 38.90 72.70
N LYS A 222 -19.46 39.58 73.53
CA LYS A 222 -19.78 40.88 74.14
C LYS A 222 -18.99 42.03 73.52
#